data_AF-A0A914XR79-F1
#
_entry.id   AF-A0A914XR79-F1
#
_cell.length_a   1.000
_cell.length_b   1.000
_cell.length_c   1.000
_cell.angle_alpha   90.00
_cell.angle_beta   90.00
_cell.angle_gamma   90.00
#
_symmetry.space_group_name_H-M   'P 1'
#
loop_
_entity.id
_entity.type
_entity.pdbx_description
1 polymer ?
#
loop_
_entity_poly.entity_id
_entity_poly.type
_entity_poly.pdbx_seq_one_letter_code
_entity_poly.pdbx_strand_id
1 'polypeptide(L)'
;MAHDENAGALAAERAMKATSSGRGDSAVVTPRMNHFTKQAVDAALKGYDFVIDHTWDGQPVAHEPFSIHLQWHFERVPGKPHKRVIRCIIEGPLFDDPEPPDDLPGICPGLWEYEVVELFFANRRDQYVEIEVGPHGHWLVYLHDGVRKAFNKGEELELNVQNTFEGNTWRCTVEIPLAYFPSAVRTFNAYAIHGSGSERHYEALYPVTDGTHTEPDFHRLEYFQNIDMKRIVPEGYNDVAFSDLFYGDLWQGKH
;
A
#
# COMPACT_ATOMS: atom_id res chain seq x y z
N MET A 1 -57.76 -20.43 21.46
CA MET A 1 -57.05 -20.96 22.64
C MET A 1 -55.88 -21.76 22.07
N ALA A 2 -54.67 -21.37 22.47
CA ALA A 2 -53.33 -21.67 21.92
C ALA A 2 -53.15 -22.86 20.95
N HIS A 3 -52.48 -22.57 19.82
CA HIS A 3 -51.79 -23.54 18.96
C HIS A 3 -50.35 -23.74 19.46
N ASP A 4 -49.90 -24.98 19.27
CA ASP A 4 -48.71 -25.62 19.84
C ASP A 4 -47.55 -25.58 18.81
N GLU A 5 -46.48 -24.83 19.10
CA GLU A 5 -45.22 -24.86 18.34
C GLU A 5 -44.05 -24.70 19.32
N ASN A 6 -43.50 -25.81 19.82
CA ASN A 6 -42.15 -25.80 20.40
C ASN A 6 -41.49 -27.19 20.33
N ALA A 7 -41.05 -27.58 19.15
CA ALA A 7 -40.21 -28.77 18.95
C ALA A 7 -39.16 -28.49 17.86
N GLY A 8 -38.14 -27.71 18.21
CA GLY A 8 -37.09 -27.34 17.27
C GLY A 8 -35.92 -26.58 17.89
N ALA A 9 -35.40 -27.02 19.05
CA ALA A 9 -34.23 -26.37 19.67
C ALA A 9 -33.31 -27.29 20.50
N LEU A 10 -33.42 -28.62 20.37
CA LEU A 10 -32.50 -29.56 21.03
C LEU A 10 -32.03 -30.65 20.06
N ALA A 11 -31.23 -30.27 19.07
CA ALA A 11 -30.52 -31.23 18.21
C ALA A 11 -29.16 -30.74 17.66
N ALA A 12 -28.65 -29.57 18.07
CA ALA A 12 -27.44 -28.99 17.51
C ALA A 12 -26.26 -28.86 18.49
N GLU A 13 -26.32 -29.49 19.68
CA GLU A 13 -25.29 -29.32 20.73
C GLU A 13 -24.57 -30.62 21.13
N ARG A 14 -24.65 -31.67 20.30
CA ARG A 14 -23.99 -32.97 20.58
C ARG A 14 -23.27 -33.59 19.38
N ALA A 15 -22.62 -32.76 18.56
CA ALA A 15 -21.74 -33.24 17.49
C ALA A 15 -20.49 -32.37 17.29
N MET A 16 -19.75 -32.05 18.37
CA MET A 16 -18.37 -31.54 18.26
C MET A 16 -17.52 -32.00 19.46
N LYS A 17 -17.50 -33.30 19.73
CA LYS A 17 -16.49 -33.94 20.58
C LYS A 17 -16.22 -35.36 20.06
N ALA A 18 -15.33 -35.46 19.08
CA ALA A 18 -14.40 -36.57 18.86
C ALA A 18 -13.88 -36.53 17.41
N THR A 19 -12.70 -35.93 17.21
CA THR A 19 -11.66 -36.45 16.30
C THR A 19 -10.41 -35.58 16.45
N SER A 20 -9.49 -36.06 17.28
CA SER A 20 -8.10 -35.60 17.32
C SER A 20 -7.27 -36.47 16.39
N SER A 21 -6.68 -35.90 15.33
CA SER A 21 -5.39 -36.38 14.78
C SER A 21 -4.82 -35.40 13.76
N GLY A 22 -3.76 -34.70 14.17
CA GLY A 22 -2.60 -34.31 13.36
C GLY A 22 -2.79 -33.37 12.17
N ARG A 23 -2.34 -32.12 12.33
CA ARG A 23 -1.50 -31.36 11.38
C ARG A 23 -1.07 -30.04 12.05
N GLY A 24 0.18 -29.64 11.80
CA GLY A 24 0.90 -28.63 12.58
C GLY A 24 0.24 -27.24 12.59
N ASP A 25 0.15 -26.68 13.79
CA ASP A 25 -0.23 -25.29 14.01
C ASP A 25 0.90 -24.37 13.52
N SER A 26 0.66 -23.67 12.42
CA SER A 26 1.27 -22.37 12.18
C SER A 26 0.64 -21.39 13.18
N ALA A 27 1.36 -21.07 14.25
CA ALA A 27 0.90 -20.08 15.22
C ALA A 27 0.81 -18.71 14.53
N VAL A 28 -0.40 -18.13 14.48
CA VAL A 28 -0.60 -16.71 14.19
C VAL A 28 0.10 -15.91 15.29
N VAL A 29 1.35 -15.50 15.05
CA VAL A 29 2.10 -14.64 15.98
C VAL A 29 1.60 -13.21 15.79
N THR A 30 0.63 -12.81 16.62
CA THR A 30 0.33 -11.39 16.83
C THR A 30 1.26 -10.87 17.93
N PRO A 31 2.08 -9.83 17.70
CA PRO A 31 2.92 -9.25 18.73
C PRO A 31 2.06 -8.78 19.91
N ARG A 32 2.41 -9.18 21.14
CA ARG A 32 1.80 -8.61 22.35
C ARG A 32 2.23 -7.16 22.49
N MET A 33 1.33 -6.23 22.19
CA MET A 33 1.53 -4.83 22.56
C MET A 33 1.57 -4.72 24.09
N ASN A 34 2.71 -4.32 24.65
CA ASN A 34 2.78 -3.75 25.99
C ASN A 34 1.76 -2.59 26.05
N HIS A 35 1.08 -2.43 27.19
CA HIS A 35 -0.01 -1.45 27.37
C HIS A 35 0.50 0.00 27.28
N PHE A 36 0.78 0.47 26.07
CA PHE A 36 0.89 1.88 25.74
C PHE A 36 -0.52 2.39 25.43
N THR A 37 -0.86 3.56 25.96
CA THR A 37 -2.12 4.22 25.58
C THR A 37 -2.04 4.57 24.09
N LYS A 38 -3.16 4.46 23.36
CA LYS A 38 -3.26 4.84 21.93
C LYS A 38 -2.60 6.21 21.65
N GLN A 39 -2.81 7.15 22.58
CA GLN A 39 -2.28 8.50 22.53
C GLN A 39 -0.74 8.58 22.60
N ALA A 40 -0.07 7.63 23.27
CA ALA A 40 1.39 7.57 23.33
C ALA A 40 2.00 6.90 22.09
N VAL A 41 1.31 5.94 21.47
CA VAL A 41 1.70 5.33 20.19
C VAL A 41 1.55 6.36 19.07
N ASP A 42 0.40 7.03 18.99
CA ASP A 42 0.12 8.07 17.99
C ASP A 42 1.09 9.27 18.13
N ALA A 43 1.56 9.60 19.34
CA ALA A 43 2.53 10.67 19.57
C ALA A 43 3.97 10.33 19.13
N ALA A 44 4.31 9.05 18.95
CA ALA A 44 5.64 8.61 18.52
C ALA A 44 5.74 8.42 16.99
N LEU A 45 4.63 8.07 16.34
CA LEU A 45 4.55 7.83 14.90
C LEU A 45 4.35 9.16 14.16
N LYS A 46 5.46 9.84 13.88
CA LYS A 46 5.46 11.16 13.24
C LYS A 46 5.12 11.14 11.74
N GLY A 47 5.15 9.97 11.12
CA GLY A 47 5.02 9.85 9.67
C GLY A 47 6.21 10.42 8.90
N TYR A 48 6.00 10.62 7.61
CA TYR A 48 6.92 11.28 6.69
C TYR A 48 6.18 12.24 5.76
N ASP A 49 6.84 13.33 5.43
CA ASP A 49 6.49 14.24 4.36
C ASP A 49 7.60 14.18 3.31
N PHE A 50 7.21 13.99 2.06
CA PHE A 50 8.10 13.94 0.91
C PHE A 50 7.60 14.89 -0.17
N VAL A 51 8.50 15.30 -1.07
CA VAL A 51 8.20 16.16 -2.21
C VAL A 51 8.88 15.56 -3.44
N ILE A 52 8.13 15.38 -4.52
CA ILE A 52 8.65 15.07 -5.84
C ILE A 52 8.77 16.40 -6.59
N ASP A 53 9.98 16.92 -6.65
CA ASP A 53 10.32 18.22 -7.27
C ASP A 53 11.39 18.09 -8.37
N HIS A 54 11.74 16.86 -8.75
CA HIS A 54 12.70 16.59 -9.81
C HIS A 54 12.16 15.56 -10.82
N THR A 55 12.57 15.70 -12.07
CA THR A 55 12.48 14.67 -13.10
C THR A 55 13.29 13.45 -12.71
N TRP A 56 13.04 12.30 -13.34
CA TRP A 56 13.70 11.03 -13.08
C TRP A 56 15.24 11.10 -13.19
N ASP A 57 15.76 12.00 -14.01
CA ASP A 57 17.18 12.28 -14.25
C ASP A 57 17.72 13.48 -13.44
N GLY A 58 16.89 14.07 -12.57
CA GLY A 58 17.29 15.05 -11.56
C GLY A 58 17.27 16.50 -11.99
N GLN A 59 16.55 16.86 -13.05
CA GLN A 59 16.25 18.27 -13.35
C GLN A 59 15.07 18.75 -12.51
N PRO A 60 15.03 20.01 -12.05
CA PRO A 60 13.86 20.55 -11.37
C PRO A 60 12.61 20.51 -12.25
N VAL A 61 11.46 20.20 -11.67
CA VAL A 61 10.17 20.26 -12.37
C VAL A 61 9.77 21.71 -12.67
N ALA A 62 8.98 21.92 -13.74
CA ALA A 62 8.57 23.25 -14.21
C ALA A 62 7.14 23.65 -13.79
N HIS A 63 6.53 22.90 -12.85
CA HIS A 63 5.21 23.12 -12.30
C HIS A 63 5.24 22.96 -10.76
N GLU A 64 4.09 23.10 -10.10
CA GLU A 64 3.98 22.80 -8.68
C GLU A 64 4.33 21.32 -8.42
N PRO A 65 5.15 21.02 -7.40
CA PRO A 65 5.59 19.65 -7.13
C PRO A 65 4.49 18.82 -6.48
N PHE A 66 4.61 17.49 -6.56
CA PHE A 66 3.78 16.60 -5.75
C PHE A 66 4.32 16.52 -4.32
N SER A 67 3.42 16.54 -3.35
CA SER A 67 3.71 16.25 -1.94
C SER A 67 3.08 14.92 -1.55
N ILE A 68 3.78 14.17 -0.69
CA ILE A 68 3.35 12.86 -0.20
C ILE A 68 3.50 12.84 1.31
N HIS A 69 2.39 12.57 2.02
CA HIS A 69 2.37 12.38 3.45
C HIS A 69 2.02 10.93 3.81
N LEU A 70 2.92 10.25 4.52
CA LEU A 70 2.72 8.89 5.02
C LEU A 70 2.48 8.90 6.52
N GLN A 71 1.40 8.26 6.99
CA GLN A 71 1.13 8.13 8.42
C GLN A 71 0.45 6.82 8.79
N TRP A 72 0.57 6.46 10.07
CA TRP A 72 -0.17 5.36 10.65
C TRP A 72 -1.68 5.62 10.61
N HIS A 73 -2.47 4.60 10.25
CA HIS A 73 -3.89 4.63 10.54
C HIS A 73 -4.38 3.29 11.09
N PHE A 74 -4.93 3.36 12.30
CA PHE A 74 -5.57 2.25 12.99
C PHE A 74 -7.03 2.57 13.30
N GLU A 75 -7.91 1.70 12.84
CA GLU A 75 -9.35 1.80 13.07
C GLU A 75 -9.89 0.52 13.70
N ARG A 76 -10.70 0.67 14.74
CA ARG A 76 -11.37 -0.44 15.41
C ARG A 76 -12.88 -0.20 15.35
N VAL A 77 -13.55 -1.02 14.55
CA VAL A 77 -15.01 -1.04 14.47
C VAL A 77 -15.52 -2.34 15.11
N PRO A 78 -16.42 -2.29 16.10
CA PRO A 78 -17.00 -3.49 16.71
C PRO A 78 -17.62 -4.41 15.66
N GLY A 79 -17.32 -5.71 15.73
CA GLY A 79 -17.84 -6.72 14.80
C GLY A 79 -17.19 -6.75 13.41
N LYS A 80 -16.17 -5.92 13.16
CA LYS A 80 -15.37 -5.96 11.92
C LYS A 80 -13.90 -6.25 12.22
N PRO A 81 -13.13 -6.80 11.25
CA PRO A 81 -11.69 -6.83 11.33
C PRO A 81 -11.14 -5.43 11.60
N HIS A 82 -10.08 -5.35 12.41
CA HIS A 82 -9.45 -4.07 12.69
C HIS A 82 -8.62 -3.61 11.48
N LYS A 83 -8.74 -2.34 11.09
CA LYS A 83 -7.93 -1.75 10.02
C LYS A 83 -6.53 -1.41 10.53
N ARG A 84 -5.50 -1.85 9.80
CA ARG A 84 -4.08 -1.51 9.98
C ARG A 84 -3.53 -1.14 8.62
N VAL A 85 -3.41 0.15 8.38
CA VAL A 85 -3.00 0.66 7.08
C VAL A 85 -1.95 1.76 7.27
N ILE A 86 -1.10 1.92 6.27
CA ILE A 86 -0.41 3.18 6.05
C ILE A 86 -1.35 4.05 5.23
N ARG A 87 -1.76 5.18 5.79
CA ARG A 87 -2.50 6.18 5.02
C ARG A 87 -1.48 7.06 4.30
N CYS A 88 -1.60 7.12 2.99
CA CYS A 88 -0.83 8.00 2.12
C CYS A 88 -1.74 9.10 1.59
N ILE A 89 -1.33 10.35 1.74
CA ILE A 89 -1.99 11.51 1.18
C ILE A 89 -1.05 12.10 0.13
N ILE A 90 -1.50 12.15 -1.11
CA ILE A 90 -0.79 12.70 -2.25
C ILE A 90 -1.51 14.00 -2.63
N GLU A 91 -0.76 15.06 -2.87
CA GLU A 91 -1.30 16.35 -3.30
C GLU A 91 -0.37 16.98 -4.32
N GLY A 92 -0.90 17.38 -5.47
CA GLY A 92 -0.15 18.03 -6.54
C GLY A 92 -1.06 18.52 -7.66
N PRO A 93 -0.50 19.00 -8.77
CA PRO A 93 -1.29 19.42 -9.92
C PRO A 93 -2.09 18.25 -10.51
N LEU A 94 -3.27 18.56 -11.05
CA LEU A 94 -4.00 17.70 -11.98
C LEU A 94 -3.57 18.06 -13.41
N PHE A 95 -3.08 17.08 -14.16
CA PHE A 95 -2.71 17.27 -15.57
C PHE A 95 -3.82 16.87 -16.54
N ASP A 96 -4.62 15.86 -16.20
CA ASP A 96 -5.60 15.18 -17.07
C ASP A 96 -4.99 14.82 -18.45
N ASP A 97 -3.71 14.44 -18.47
CA ASP A 97 -2.98 14.03 -19.68
C ASP A 97 -2.10 12.80 -19.39
N PRO A 98 -2.32 11.66 -20.07
CA PRO A 98 -3.35 11.40 -21.09
C PRO A 98 -4.79 11.38 -20.53
N GLU A 99 -5.76 11.26 -21.44
CA GLU A 99 -7.16 10.99 -21.08
C GLU A 99 -7.26 9.78 -20.13
N PRO A 100 -8.20 9.79 -19.17
CA PRO A 100 -8.36 8.73 -18.19
C PRO A 100 -8.57 7.33 -18.79
N PRO A 101 -8.32 6.26 -18.02
CA PRO A 101 -8.75 4.91 -18.42
C PRO A 101 -10.26 4.86 -18.70
N ASP A 102 -10.65 4.12 -19.74
CA ASP A 102 -12.06 3.95 -20.14
C ASP A 102 -12.90 3.21 -19.08
N ASP A 103 -12.25 2.35 -18.30
CA ASP A 103 -12.90 1.54 -17.28
C ASP A 103 -13.33 2.39 -16.07
N LEU A 104 -14.32 1.89 -15.32
CA LEU A 104 -14.74 2.51 -14.08
C LEU A 104 -13.59 2.51 -13.04
N PRO A 105 -13.61 3.45 -12.06
CA PRO A 105 -12.63 3.48 -10.98
C PRO A 105 -12.49 2.11 -10.29
N GLY A 106 -11.25 1.67 -10.10
CA GLY A 106 -10.96 0.29 -9.71
C GLY A 106 -9.51 -0.12 -9.97
N ILE A 107 -9.24 -1.42 -9.85
CA ILE A 107 -7.97 -2.01 -10.26
C ILE A 107 -7.79 -1.80 -11.78
N CYS A 108 -6.65 -1.22 -12.18
CA CYS A 108 -6.34 -0.89 -13.56
C CYS A 108 -4.94 -1.39 -13.95
N PRO A 109 -4.82 -2.54 -14.63
CA PRO A 109 -3.54 -2.99 -15.18
C PRO A 109 -3.00 -2.03 -16.22
N GLY A 110 -1.73 -1.62 -16.11
CA GLY A 110 -1.13 -0.65 -17.02
C GLY A 110 -1.40 0.81 -16.65
N LEU A 111 -1.73 1.08 -15.38
CA LEU A 111 -2.04 2.44 -14.92
C LEU A 111 -0.87 3.42 -15.14
N TRP A 112 0.37 2.93 -15.15
CA TRP A 112 1.58 3.67 -15.57
C TRP A 112 1.53 4.28 -16.99
N GLU A 113 0.56 3.93 -17.84
CA GLU A 113 0.34 4.58 -19.14
C GLU A 113 -0.47 5.88 -19.02
N TYR A 114 -1.03 6.18 -17.84
CA TYR A 114 -1.88 7.34 -17.56
C TYR A 114 -1.21 8.37 -16.66
N GLU A 115 -1.95 9.39 -16.21
CA GLU A 115 -1.52 10.23 -15.08
C GLU A 115 -1.60 9.42 -13.78
N VAL A 116 -0.48 9.34 -13.06
CA VAL A 116 -0.33 8.40 -11.95
C VAL A 116 0.79 8.83 -11.01
N VAL A 117 0.62 8.51 -9.73
CA VAL A 117 1.67 8.53 -8.72
C VAL A 117 1.94 7.11 -8.26
N GLU A 118 3.22 6.74 -8.25
CA GLU A 118 3.70 5.41 -7.86
C GLU A 118 4.50 5.47 -6.56
N LEU A 119 4.33 4.48 -5.70
CA LEU A 119 5.00 4.35 -4.40
C LEU A 119 5.66 2.97 -4.31
N PHE A 120 6.94 2.95 -3.97
CA PHE A 120 7.70 1.70 -3.86
C PHE A 120 8.30 1.54 -2.47
N PHE A 121 8.04 0.41 -1.83
CA PHE A 121 8.59 0.07 -0.51
C PHE A 121 9.35 -1.25 -0.58
N ALA A 122 10.67 -1.21 -0.37
CA ALA A 122 11.55 -2.34 -0.59
C ALA A 122 12.35 -2.75 0.65
N ASN A 123 12.75 -4.03 0.69
CA ASN A 123 13.58 -4.60 1.75
C ASN A 123 14.99 -5.00 1.27
N ARG A 124 15.77 -5.70 2.12
CA ARG A 124 17.16 -6.17 1.83
C ARG A 124 17.27 -7.27 0.77
N ARG A 125 16.15 -7.91 0.40
CA ARG A 125 16.10 -9.10 -0.45
C ARG A 125 15.48 -8.78 -1.82
N ASP A 126 15.41 -7.50 -2.18
CA ASP A 126 14.76 -7.01 -3.40
C ASP A 126 13.29 -7.42 -3.49
N GLN A 127 12.65 -7.64 -2.34
CA GLN A 127 11.20 -7.78 -2.25
C GLN A 127 10.61 -6.40 -2.03
N TYR A 128 9.56 -6.08 -2.77
CA TYR A 128 8.92 -4.78 -2.70
C TYR A 128 7.46 -4.83 -3.09
N VAL A 129 6.70 -3.90 -2.52
CA VAL A 129 5.38 -3.54 -3.01
C VAL A 129 5.51 -2.29 -3.86
N GLU A 130 4.80 -2.31 -4.98
CA GLU A 130 4.58 -1.22 -5.91
C GLU A 130 3.09 -0.86 -5.83
N ILE A 131 2.78 0.41 -5.58
CA ILE A 131 1.42 0.93 -5.50
C ILE A 131 1.30 2.10 -6.48
N GLU A 132 0.33 2.05 -7.37
CA GLU A 132 0.01 3.10 -8.32
C GLU A 132 -1.39 3.64 -8.03
N VAL A 133 -1.56 4.96 -8.07
CA VAL A 133 -2.87 5.62 -7.94
C VAL A 133 -3.01 6.76 -8.93
N GLY A 134 -4.15 6.85 -9.60
CA GLY A 134 -4.47 7.91 -10.55
C GLY A 134 -5.56 8.88 -10.04
N PRO A 135 -5.67 10.08 -10.62
CA PRO A 135 -6.66 11.08 -10.23
C PRO A 135 -8.10 10.61 -10.46
N HIS A 136 -8.32 9.67 -11.36
CA HIS A 136 -9.65 9.16 -11.71
C HIS A 136 -10.13 8.00 -10.83
N GLY A 137 -9.41 7.67 -9.77
CA GLY A 137 -9.81 6.66 -8.79
C GLY A 137 -9.41 5.24 -9.17
N HIS A 138 -8.58 5.09 -10.18
CA HIS A 138 -7.92 3.83 -10.53
C HIS A 138 -6.69 3.60 -9.66
N TRP A 139 -6.36 2.34 -9.42
CA TRP A 139 -5.13 1.95 -8.74
C TRP A 139 -4.58 0.63 -9.27
N LEU A 140 -3.31 0.36 -8.96
CA LEU A 140 -2.68 -0.92 -9.19
C LEU A 140 -1.75 -1.25 -8.02
N VAL A 141 -1.64 -2.52 -7.67
CA VAL A 141 -0.67 -2.96 -6.65
C VAL A 141 0.03 -4.22 -7.13
N TYR A 142 1.36 -4.19 -7.22
CA TYR A 142 2.16 -5.37 -7.51
C TYR A 142 3.01 -5.76 -6.30
N LEU A 143 3.11 -7.07 -6.06
CA LEU A 143 4.01 -7.64 -5.06
C LEU A 143 5.13 -8.40 -5.77
N HIS A 144 6.37 -7.99 -5.53
CA HIS A 144 7.55 -8.52 -6.21
C HIS A 144 8.45 -9.28 -5.25
N ASP A 145 8.97 -10.42 -5.72
CA ASP A 145 10.00 -11.23 -5.04
C ASP A 145 11.28 -11.24 -5.87
N GLY A 146 12.00 -10.12 -5.81
CA GLY A 146 13.10 -9.76 -6.70
C GLY A 146 12.68 -8.73 -7.76
N VAL A 147 13.66 -8.00 -8.30
CA VAL A 147 13.46 -6.97 -9.33
C VAL A 147 12.66 -7.51 -10.52
N ARG A 148 11.50 -6.89 -10.78
CA ARG A 148 10.55 -7.23 -11.86
C ARG A 148 10.02 -8.66 -11.81
N LYS A 149 9.99 -9.28 -10.63
CA LYS A 149 9.46 -10.63 -10.39
C LYS A 149 8.15 -10.55 -9.61
N ALA A 150 7.14 -9.94 -10.23
CA ALA A 150 5.80 -9.88 -9.68
C ALA A 150 5.23 -11.30 -9.52
N PHE A 151 4.90 -11.69 -8.28
CA PHE A 151 4.18 -12.95 -7.99
C PHE A 151 2.69 -12.70 -7.74
N ASN A 152 2.31 -11.46 -7.45
CA ASN A 152 0.92 -11.00 -7.42
C ASN A 152 0.83 -9.72 -8.26
N LYS A 153 -0.09 -9.71 -9.22
CA LYS A 153 -0.29 -8.64 -10.20
C LYS A 153 -1.56 -7.80 -9.93
N GLY A 154 -1.99 -7.73 -8.68
CA GLY A 154 -2.98 -6.76 -8.23
C GLY A 154 -4.44 -7.09 -8.50
N GLU A 155 -4.73 -8.24 -9.13
CA GLU A 155 -6.09 -8.65 -9.56
C GLU A 155 -7.12 -8.69 -8.41
N GLU A 156 -6.65 -8.84 -7.16
CA GLU A 156 -7.49 -8.87 -5.95
C GLU A 156 -7.00 -7.91 -4.84
N LEU A 157 -6.05 -7.02 -5.16
CA LEU A 157 -5.45 -6.10 -4.19
C LEU A 157 -6.22 -4.78 -4.16
N GLU A 158 -7.33 -4.80 -3.45
CA GLU A 158 -8.21 -3.64 -3.24
C GLU A 158 -7.52 -2.52 -2.45
N LEU A 159 -7.78 -1.27 -2.82
CA LEU A 159 -7.36 -0.07 -2.08
C LEU A 159 -8.57 0.84 -1.83
N ASN A 160 -8.59 1.49 -0.67
CA ASN A 160 -9.54 2.57 -0.42
C ASN A 160 -8.91 3.88 -0.91
N VAL A 161 -9.24 4.27 -2.14
CA VAL A 161 -8.77 5.50 -2.81
C VAL A 161 -9.86 6.56 -2.75
N GLN A 162 -9.50 7.77 -2.32
CA GLN A 162 -10.40 8.92 -2.22
C GLN A 162 -9.74 10.13 -2.88
N ASN A 163 -10.31 10.58 -3.99
CA ASN A 163 -9.84 11.74 -4.73
C ASN A 163 -10.74 12.96 -4.47
N THR A 164 -10.11 14.10 -4.25
CA THR A 164 -10.75 15.41 -4.11
C THR A 164 -9.98 16.42 -4.94
N PHE A 165 -10.70 17.41 -5.48
CA PHE A 165 -10.13 18.40 -6.38
C PHE A 165 -10.46 19.81 -5.88
N GLU A 166 -9.42 20.64 -5.75
CA GLU A 166 -9.54 22.05 -5.38
C GLU A 166 -8.83 22.91 -6.43
N GLY A 167 -9.62 23.51 -7.34
CA GLY A 167 -9.06 24.18 -8.51
C GLY A 167 -8.32 23.18 -9.41
N ASN A 168 -7.03 23.42 -9.65
CA ASN A 168 -6.16 22.51 -10.42
C ASN A 168 -5.30 21.60 -9.52
N THR A 169 -5.65 21.48 -8.24
CA THR A 169 -4.94 20.61 -7.29
C THR A 169 -5.72 19.33 -7.13
N TRP A 170 -5.08 18.21 -7.46
CA TRP A 170 -5.55 16.87 -7.13
C TRP A 170 -5.00 16.48 -5.76
N ARG A 171 -5.90 16.02 -4.88
CA ARG A 171 -5.55 15.38 -3.61
C ARG A 171 -6.10 13.96 -3.59
N CYS A 172 -5.23 12.97 -3.47
CA CYS A 172 -5.56 11.56 -3.26
C CYS A 172 -5.27 11.15 -1.82
N THR A 173 -6.23 10.51 -1.15
CA THR A 173 -5.99 9.75 0.07
C THR A 173 -6.15 8.27 -0.23
N VAL A 174 -5.10 7.48 -0.01
CA VAL A 174 -5.11 6.02 -0.17
C VAL A 174 -4.73 5.32 1.13
N GLU A 175 -5.48 4.28 1.48
CA GLU A 175 -5.20 3.43 2.65
C GLU A 175 -4.58 2.11 2.20
N ILE A 176 -3.29 1.91 2.50
CA ILE A 176 -2.51 0.75 2.05
C ILE A 176 -2.45 -0.30 3.19
N PRO A 177 -3.06 -1.48 3.04
CA PRO A 177 -3.02 -2.55 4.05
C PRO A 177 -1.60 -2.98 4.39
N LEU A 178 -1.32 -3.16 5.69
CA LEU A 178 0.01 -3.66 6.12
C LEU A 178 0.37 -5.03 5.54
N ALA A 179 -0.62 -5.86 5.20
CA ALA A 179 -0.37 -7.16 4.56
C ALA A 179 0.31 -7.05 3.19
N TYR A 180 0.23 -5.90 2.53
CA TYR A 180 0.82 -5.72 1.21
C TYR A 180 2.33 -5.53 1.29
N PHE A 181 2.86 -5.11 2.44
CA PHE A 181 4.28 -4.82 2.59
C PHE A 181 5.08 -6.10 2.88
N PRO A 182 6.26 -6.27 2.25
CA PRO A 182 7.17 -7.34 2.65
C PRO A 182 7.71 -7.08 4.05
N SER A 183 8.30 -8.11 4.67
CA SER A 183 9.02 -7.91 5.93
C SER A 183 10.21 -6.97 5.77
N ALA A 184 10.54 -6.24 6.83
CA ALA A 184 11.74 -5.42 6.98
C ALA A 184 11.93 -4.41 5.84
N VAL A 185 10.85 -3.72 5.44
CA VAL A 185 10.94 -2.56 4.55
C VAL A 185 11.91 -1.56 5.15
N ARG A 186 12.80 -1.04 4.30
CA ARG A 186 13.88 -0.14 4.69
C ARG A 186 14.21 0.92 3.65
N THR A 187 13.76 0.76 2.41
CA THR A 187 14.01 1.72 1.35
C THR A 187 12.71 2.09 0.64
N PHE A 188 12.66 3.33 0.16
CA PHE A 188 11.49 3.94 -0.43
C PHE A 188 11.88 4.80 -1.63
N ASN A 189 11.01 4.84 -2.63
CA ASN A 189 10.98 5.87 -3.66
C ASN A 189 9.54 6.11 -4.08
N ALA A 190 9.31 7.24 -4.73
CA ALA A 190 8.03 7.59 -5.30
C ALA A 190 8.24 8.31 -6.62
N TYR A 191 7.26 8.16 -7.51
CA TYR A 191 7.32 8.67 -8.87
C TYR A 191 6.00 9.32 -9.26
N ALA A 192 6.07 10.27 -10.16
CA ALA A 192 4.90 10.85 -10.82
C ALA A 192 5.10 10.72 -12.32
N ILE A 193 4.05 10.32 -13.03
CA ILE A 193 4.02 10.24 -14.48
C ILE A 193 2.80 11.00 -14.97
N HIS A 194 2.99 11.86 -15.97
CA HIS A 194 1.93 12.62 -16.63
C HIS A 194 2.38 13.02 -18.03
N GLY A 195 1.48 13.57 -18.83
CA GLY A 195 1.75 13.98 -20.20
C GLY A 195 1.76 12.82 -21.19
N SER A 196 1.67 13.15 -22.48
CA SER A 196 1.53 12.18 -23.57
C SER A 196 2.62 12.29 -24.63
N GLY A 197 2.96 11.15 -25.25
CA GLY A 197 3.85 11.12 -26.42
C GLY A 197 5.26 11.67 -26.11
N SER A 198 5.70 12.68 -26.88
CA SER A 198 6.99 13.34 -26.65
C SER A 198 7.02 14.21 -25.40
N GLU A 199 5.85 14.61 -24.90
CA GLU A 199 5.68 15.42 -23.70
C GLU A 199 5.32 14.54 -22.50
N ARG A 200 5.69 13.24 -22.52
CA ARG A 200 5.52 12.38 -21.34
C ARG A 200 6.63 12.67 -20.33
N HIS A 201 6.22 13.01 -19.12
CA HIS A 201 7.08 13.40 -18.02
C HIS A 201 7.20 12.26 -17.02
N TYR A 202 8.42 12.06 -16.53
CA TYR A 202 8.75 11.07 -15.51
C TYR A 202 9.50 11.78 -14.39
N GLU A 203 8.95 11.73 -13.19
CA GLU A 203 9.46 12.44 -12.01
C GLU A 203 9.77 11.46 -10.89
N ALA A 204 10.70 11.82 -10.02
CA ALA A 204 11.15 10.94 -8.95
C ALA A 204 11.45 11.73 -7.67
N LEU A 205 11.03 11.18 -6.53
CA LEU A 205 11.47 11.64 -5.21
C LEU A 205 12.99 11.49 -5.05
N TYR A 206 13.53 10.35 -5.50
CA TYR A 206 14.96 10.09 -5.53
C TYR A 206 15.39 9.74 -6.97
N PRO A 207 15.88 10.74 -7.73
CA PRO A 207 16.23 10.58 -9.14
C PRO A 207 17.56 9.87 -9.37
N VAL A 208 17.73 9.36 -10.59
CA VAL A 208 18.97 8.79 -11.11
C VAL A 208 19.85 9.93 -11.65
N THR A 209 20.80 10.40 -10.84
CA THR A 209 21.61 11.59 -11.16
C THR A 209 23.06 11.28 -11.54
N ASP A 210 23.45 10.01 -11.58
CA ASP A 210 24.84 9.59 -11.82
C ASP A 210 25.21 9.47 -13.30
N GLY A 211 24.26 9.74 -14.21
CA GLY A 211 24.46 9.72 -15.66
C GLY A 211 24.65 8.31 -16.25
N THR A 212 24.36 7.25 -15.49
CA THR A 212 24.55 5.87 -15.95
C THR A 212 23.40 5.35 -16.82
N HIS A 213 22.28 6.07 -16.87
CA HIS A 213 21.06 5.66 -17.56
C HIS A 213 20.54 6.78 -18.47
N THR A 214 19.95 6.37 -19.61
CA THR A 214 19.41 7.28 -20.63
C THR A 214 17.90 7.26 -20.71
N GLU A 215 17.24 6.35 -19.98
CA GLU A 215 15.80 6.14 -19.98
C GLU A 215 15.31 5.92 -18.55
N PRO A 216 14.07 6.35 -18.22
CA PRO A 216 13.47 6.10 -16.91
C PRO A 216 13.27 4.60 -16.67
N ASP A 217 13.60 4.14 -15.47
CA ASP A 217 13.31 2.79 -14.98
C ASP A 217 13.16 2.83 -13.46
N PHE A 218 11.92 2.72 -13.01
CA PHE A 218 11.53 2.91 -11.60
C PHE A 218 11.78 1.66 -10.73
N HIS A 219 12.19 0.54 -11.34
CA HIS A 219 12.54 -0.68 -10.61
C HIS A 219 14.02 -0.77 -10.22
N ARG A 220 14.78 0.33 -10.36
CA ARG A 220 16.18 0.41 -9.92
C ARG A 220 16.28 0.65 -8.42
N LEU A 221 16.11 -0.42 -7.65
CA LEU A 221 16.06 -0.39 -6.18
C LEU A 221 17.33 0.21 -5.55
N GLU A 222 18.46 0.23 -6.26
CA GLU A 222 19.72 0.82 -5.83
C GLU A 222 19.66 2.35 -5.62
N TYR A 223 18.70 3.05 -6.25
CA TYR A 223 18.50 4.50 -6.06
C TYR A 223 17.51 4.84 -4.95
N PHE A 224 16.80 3.85 -4.41
CA PHE A 224 15.85 4.08 -3.34
C PHE A 224 16.57 4.49 -2.05
N GLN A 225 16.02 5.47 -1.34
CA GLN A 225 16.64 5.96 -0.10
C GLN A 225 16.04 5.30 1.13
N ASN A 226 16.75 5.38 2.25
CA ASN A 226 16.32 4.74 3.49
C ASN A 226 15.03 5.37 4.04
N ILE A 227 14.09 4.51 4.44
CA ILE A 227 12.91 4.88 5.22
C ILE A 227 12.91 4.09 6.52
N ASP A 228 12.80 4.80 7.65
CA ASP A 228 12.61 4.18 8.95
C ASP A 228 11.11 3.95 9.21
N MET A 229 10.67 2.71 9.00
CA MET A 229 9.28 2.30 9.21
C MET A 229 8.81 2.46 10.65
N LYS A 230 9.71 2.54 11.64
CA LYS A 230 9.33 2.81 13.04
C LYS A 230 8.72 4.20 13.25
N ARG A 231 8.87 5.10 12.27
CA ARG A 231 8.19 6.40 12.26
C ARG A 231 6.76 6.34 11.72
N ILE A 232 6.39 5.28 11.01
CA ILE A 232 5.10 5.16 10.30
C ILE A 232 4.22 4.09 10.93
N VAL A 233 4.77 2.97 11.37
CA VAL A 233 4.01 1.85 11.93
C VAL A 233 4.51 1.50 13.34
N PRO A 234 3.65 0.98 14.23
CA PRO A 234 4.06 0.57 15.56
C PRO A 234 5.20 -0.46 15.53
N GLU A 235 6.03 -0.46 16.58
CA GLU A 235 7.14 -1.40 16.71
C GLU A 235 6.67 -2.87 16.57
N GLY A 236 7.44 -3.68 15.86
CA GLY A 236 7.14 -5.08 15.56
C GLY A 236 6.30 -5.32 14.31
N TYR A 237 5.60 -4.31 13.78
CA TYR A 237 4.71 -4.49 12.62
C TYR A 237 5.44 -4.55 11.27
N ASN A 238 6.72 -4.17 11.23
CA ASN A 238 7.58 -4.30 10.05
C ASN A 238 8.58 -5.46 10.18
N ASP A 239 8.68 -6.13 11.33
CA ASP A 239 9.72 -7.14 11.57
C ASP A 239 9.47 -8.42 10.74
N VAL A 240 8.20 -8.75 10.53
CA VAL A 240 7.71 -9.86 9.72
C VAL A 240 6.62 -9.35 8.78
N ALA A 241 6.35 -10.08 7.71
CA ALA A 241 5.20 -9.78 6.85
C ALA A 241 3.91 -9.90 7.68
N PHE A 242 3.02 -8.91 7.55
CA PHE A 242 1.83 -8.85 8.36
C PHE A 242 0.76 -9.79 7.81
N SER A 243 0.32 -10.76 8.62
CA SER A 243 -0.82 -11.59 8.26
C SER A 243 -2.12 -10.89 8.67
N ASP A 244 -2.91 -10.49 7.68
CA ASP A 244 -4.20 -9.83 7.89
C ASP A 244 -5.35 -10.85 7.87
N LEU A 245 -6.44 -10.53 8.58
CA LEU A 245 -7.60 -11.43 8.63
C LEU A 245 -8.31 -11.54 7.27
N PHE A 246 -8.25 -10.50 6.45
CA PHE A 246 -8.87 -10.45 5.12
C PHE A 246 -7.94 -11.02 4.05
N TYR A 247 -6.68 -10.59 4.03
CA TYR A 247 -5.73 -10.96 2.98
C TYR A 247 -4.89 -12.21 3.29
N GLY A 248 -4.88 -12.68 4.54
CA GLY A 248 -3.96 -13.72 4.99
C GLY A 248 -2.51 -13.24 5.01
N ASP A 249 -1.57 -14.17 4.85
CA ASP A 249 -0.15 -13.87 4.65
C ASP A 249 0.17 -13.90 3.14
N LEU A 250 0.13 -12.72 2.49
CA LEU A 250 0.40 -12.57 1.06
C LEU A 250 1.85 -12.90 0.69
N TRP A 251 2.76 -12.88 1.67
CA TRP A 251 4.19 -13.12 1.50
C TRP A 251 4.60 -14.53 1.95
N GLN A 252 3.62 -15.42 2.16
CA GLN A 252 3.88 -16.78 2.62
C GLN A 252 4.83 -17.51 1.67
N GLY A 253 5.90 -18.09 2.22
CA GLY A 253 6.92 -18.81 1.46
C GLY A 253 7.87 -17.92 0.65
N LYS A 254 7.77 -16.59 0.78
CA LYS A 254 8.72 -15.61 0.24
C LYS A 254 9.74 -15.28 1.32
N HIS A 255 10.84 -16.03 1.37
CA HIS A 255 11.91 -15.89 2.36
C HIS A 255 13.27 -15.76 1.69
#